data_AF-A0A2V1P127-F1
#
_entry.id   AF-A0A2V1P127-F1
#
_cell.length_a   1.000
_cell.length_b   1.000
_cell.length_c   1.000
_cell.angle_alpha   90.00
_cell.angle_beta   90.00
_cell.angle_gamma   90.00
#
_symmetry.space_group_name_H-M   'P 1'
#
loop_
_entity.id
_entity.type
_entity.pdbx_description
1 polymer ?
#
loop_
_entity_poly.entity_id
_entity_poly.type
_entity_poly.pdbx_seq_one_letter_code
_entity_poly.pdbx_strand_id
1 'polypeptide(L)'
;MERKVIKTAVTIFVNADNMKSARHAIRNKLIESVLPSKYPIRITNEFLDQVHQRILRSYPFLEEHIMDGQGTLLFKKDAEIARHLIEMALDENKVILPIHDGFIMQEGDKEFLREAMKDVWSQNYSTTIAIKSE
;
A
#
# COMPACT_ATOMS: atom_id res chain seq x y z
N MET A 1 -14.46 -16.80 -8.75
CA MET A 1 -13.02 -16.45 -8.73
C MET A 1 -12.62 -16.35 -7.28
N GLU A 2 -11.51 -16.96 -6.91
CA GLU A 2 -11.09 -17.07 -5.51
C GLU A 2 -10.66 -15.71 -4.94
N ARG A 3 -11.07 -15.37 -3.71
CA ARG A 3 -10.75 -14.10 -3.04
C ARG A 3 -9.26 -13.80 -3.02
N LYS A 4 -8.43 -14.84 -2.85
CA LYS A 4 -6.96 -14.74 -2.84
C LYS A 4 -6.40 -14.23 -4.16
N VAL A 5 -6.95 -14.67 -5.29
CA VAL A 5 -6.56 -14.23 -6.64
C VAL A 5 -6.89 -12.75 -6.83
N ILE A 6 -8.12 -12.34 -6.50
CA ILE A 6 -8.55 -10.93 -6.62
C ILE A 6 -7.68 -10.02 -5.74
N LYS A 7 -7.49 -10.38 -4.47
CA LYS A 7 -6.66 -9.58 -3.54
C LYS A 7 -5.24 -9.42 -4.07
N THR A 8 -4.64 -10.51 -4.54
CA THR A 8 -3.28 -10.49 -5.10
C THR A 8 -3.20 -9.64 -6.37
N ALA A 9 -4.17 -9.79 -7.27
CA ALA A 9 -4.24 -9.04 -8.51
C ALA A 9 -4.40 -7.54 -8.25
N VAL A 10 -5.33 -7.12 -7.38
CA VAL A 10 -5.52 -5.69 -7.03
C VAL A 10 -4.24 -5.11 -6.44
N THR A 11 -3.62 -5.76 -5.45
CA THR A 11 -2.37 -5.27 -4.86
C THR A 11 -1.26 -5.12 -5.89
N ILE A 12 -1.17 -6.02 -6.86
CA ILE A 12 -0.14 -5.93 -7.90
C ILE A 12 -0.50 -4.87 -8.95
N PHE A 13 -1.76 -4.79 -9.37
CA PHE A 13 -2.21 -3.81 -10.35
C PHE A 13 -1.97 -2.37 -9.89
N VAL A 14 -2.25 -2.05 -8.62
CA VAL A 14 -1.99 -0.70 -8.06
C VAL A 14 -0.50 -0.34 -8.05
N ASN A 15 0.40 -1.33 -7.97
CA ASN A 15 1.84 -1.10 -7.84
C ASN A 15 2.62 -1.27 -9.14
N ALA A 16 2.04 -1.92 -10.14
CA ALA A 16 2.70 -2.14 -11.41
C ALA A 16 2.73 -0.86 -12.25
N ASP A 17 3.77 -0.70 -13.06
CA ASP A 17 3.85 0.42 -14.01
C ASP A 17 3.14 0.13 -15.34
N ASN A 18 2.78 -1.14 -15.59
CA ASN A 18 2.08 -1.57 -16.81
C ASN A 18 1.55 -3.00 -16.68
N MET A 19 0.70 -3.39 -17.62
CA MET A 19 0.10 -4.73 -17.68
C MET A 19 1.13 -5.85 -17.83
N LYS A 20 2.26 -5.63 -18.53
CA LYS A 20 3.28 -6.66 -18.73
C LYS A 20 3.97 -7.03 -17.42
N SER A 21 4.39 -6.03 -16.63
CA SER A 21 4.98 -6.26 -15.31
C SER A 21 3.96 -6.84 -14.33
N ALA A 22 2.72 -6.35 -14.35
CA ALA A 22 1.64 -6.87 -13.51
C ALA A 22 1.40 -8.37 -13.76
N ARG A 23 1.27 -8.79 -15.03
CA ARG A 23 1.06 -10.19 -15.38
C ARG A 23 2.20 -11.10 -14.91
N HIS A 24 3.45 -10.63 -15.03
CA HIS A 24 4.62 -11.37 -14.56
C HIS A 24 4.59 -11.54 -13.03
N ALA A 25 4.37 -10.45 -12.30
CA ALA A 25 4.32 -10.47 -10.84
C ALA A 25 3.14 -11.32 -10.30
N ILE A 26 1.96 -11.24 -10.91
CA ILE A 26 0.79 -12.04 -10.51
C ILE A 26 1.09 -13.53 -10.70
N ARG A 27 1.71 -13.92 -11.81
CA ARG A 27 2.11 -15.31 -12.05
C ARG A 27 3.05 -15.81 -10.97
N ASN A 28 4.14 -15.10 -10.72
CA ASN A 28 5.12 -15.53 -9.73
C ASN A 28 4.46 -15.69 -8.35
N LYS A 29 3.66 -14.70 -7.92
CA LYS A 29 3.03 -14.71 -6.58
C LYS A 29 1.91 -15.73 -6.42
N LEU A 30 1.17 -16.03 -7.49
CA LEU A 30 0.15 -17.08 -7.47
C LEU A 30 0.74 -18.48 -7.62
N ILE A 31 1.83 -18.63 -8.39
CA ILE A 31 2.57 -19.90 -8.46
C ILE A 31 3.14 -20.25 -7.08
N GLU A 32 3.77 -19.28 -6.40
CA GLU A 32 4.30 -19.45 -5.04
C GLU A 32 3.22 -19.73 -3.98
N SER A 33 2.00 -19.21 -4.16
CA SER A 33 0.96 -19.26 -3.13
C SER A 33 -0.17 -20.27 -3.39
N VAL A 34 -0.26 -20.85 -4.59
CA VAL A 34 -1.36 -21.75 -5.01
C VAL A 34 -0.87 -23.12 -5.49
N LEU A 35 0.45 -23.35 -5.66
CA LEU A 35 1.00 -24.65 -6.02
C LEU A 35 1.86 -25.20 -4.86
N PRO A 36 1.43 -26.33 -4.25
CA PRO A 36 1.69 -27.61 -4.91
C PRO A 36 0.50 -28.55 -5.15
N SER A 37 -0.75 -28.25 -4.77
CA SER A 37 -1.80 -29.28 -4.88
C SER A 37 -3.24 -28.75 -4.89
N LYS A 38 -3.81 -28.42 -6.06
CA LYS A 38 -5.23 -28.74 -6.39
C LYS A 38 -5.72 -28.28 -7.75
N TYR A 39 -5.05 -27.36 -8.43
CA TYR A 39 -5.60 -26.79 -9.67
C TYR A 39 -4.52 -26.53 -10.72
N PRO A 40 -4.53 -27.23 -11.87
CA PRO A 40 -3.72 -26.88 -13.04
C PRO A 40 -4.35 -25.67 -13.76
N ILE A 41 -4.65 -24.58 -13.05
CA ILE A 41 -5.07 -23.36 -13.73
C ILE A 41 -3.80 -22.79 -14.38
N ARG A 42 -3.72 -22.93 -15.71
CA ARG A 42 -2.75 -22.18 -16.49
C ARG A 42 -3.10 -20.70 -16.32
N ILE A 43 -2.22 -19.95 -15.66
CA ILE A 43 -2.36 -18.50 -15.50
C ILE A 43 -1.98 -17.84 -16.84
N THR A 44 -2.85 -18.00 -17.85
CA THR A 44 -2.64 -17.44 -19.19
C THR A 44 -2.84 -15.92 -19.18
N ASN A 45 -2.49 -15.24 -20.28
CA ASN A 45 -2.76 -13.81 -20.40
C ASN A 45 -4.28 -13.56 -20.41
N GLU A 46 -5.05 -14.40 -21.10
CA GLU A 46 -6.51 -14.28 -21.20
C GLU A 46 -7.18 -14.38 -19.83
N PHE A 47 -6.70 -15.30 -18.98
CA PHE A 47 -7.20 -15.40 -17.61
C PHE A 47 -6.96 -14.11 -16.83
N LEU A 48 -5.76 -13.53 -16.93
CA LEU A 48 -5.41 -12.29 -16.24
C LEU A 48 -6.19 -11.09 -16.79
N ASP A 49 -6.50 -11.08 -18.09
CA ASP A 49 -7.34 -10.06 -18.71
C ASP A 49 -8.79 -10.15 -18.21
N GLN A 50 -9.33 -11.36 -18.03
CA GLN A 50 -10.63 -11.55 -17.40
C GLN A 50 -10.64 -11.11 -15.93
N VAL A 51 -9.55 -11.36 -15.20
CA VAL A 51 -9.38 -10.88 -13.81
C VAL A 51 -9.40 -9.35 -13.80
N HIS A 52 -8.63 -8.72 -14.67
CA HIS A 52 -8.54 -7.27 -14.81
C HIS A 52 -9.91 -6.64 -15.15
N GLN A 53 -10.59 -7.13 -16.19
CA GLN A 53 -11.92 -6.65 -16.57
C GLN A 53 -12.94 -6.82 -15.45
N ARG A 54 -12.88 -7.93 -14.70
CA ARG A 54 -13.77 -8.15 -13.57
C ARG A 54 -13.51 -7.17 -12.43
N ILE A 55 -12.25 -6.86 -12.14
CA ILE A 55 -11.88 -5.85 -11.13
C ILE A 55 -12.44 -4.50 -11.53
N LEU A 56 -12.21 -4.05 -12.77
CA LEU A 56 -12.72 -2.76 -13.26
C LEU A 56 -14.25 -2.71 -13.27
N ARG A 57 -14.92 -3.82 -13.64
CA ARG A 57 -16.39 -3.89 -13.57
C ARG A 57 -16.92 -3.77 -12.15
N SER A 58 -16.21 -4.35 -11.17
CA SER A 58 -16.62 -4.30 -9.76
C SER A 58 -16.20 -3.00 -9.06
N TYR A 59 -15.11 -2.37 -9.50
CA TYR A 59 -14.52 -1.19 -8.90
C TYR A 59 -14.06 -0.21 -9.99
N PRO A 60 -14.98 0.46 -10.70
CA PRO A 60 -14.63 1.31 -11.86
C PRO A 60 -13.67 2.44 -11.51
N PHE A 61 -13.74 2.96 -10.28
CA PHE A 61 -12.84 4.02 -9.80
C PHE A 61 -11.35 3.62 -9.78
N LEU A 62 -11.02 2.33 -9.86
CA LEU A 62 -9.64 1.88 -9.90
C LEU A 62 -8.99 2.04 -11.28
N GLU A 63 -9.76 2.29 -12.35
CA GLU A 63 -9.22 2.37 -13.71
C GLU A 63 -8.09 3.40 -13.84
N GLU A 64 -8.23 4.55 -13.17
CA GLU A 64 -7.25 5.64 -13.15
C GLU A 64 -6.13 5.45 -12.11
N HIS A 65 -6.13 4.34 -11.38
CA HIS A 65 -5.23 4.10 -10.23
C HIS A 65 -4.51 2.75 -10.29
N ILE A 66 -4.61 2.06 -11.42
CA ILE A 66 -3.91 0.80 -11.65
C ILE A 66 -2.97 0.91 -12.82
N MET A 67 -1.85 0.19 -12.73
CA MET A 67 -0.85 0.09 -13.78
C MET A 67 -0.24 1.43 -14.19
N ASP A 68 -0.16 2.37 -13.25
CA ASP A 68 0.33 3.74 -13.41
C ASP A 68 1.48 4.08 -12.45
N GLY A 69 1.94 3.09 -11.65
CA GLY A 69 3.00 3.25 -10.66
C GLY A 69 2.62 4.09 -9.44
N GLN A 70 1.35 4.52 -9.28
CA GLN A 70 0.93 5.38 -8.17
C GLN A 70 1.10 4.71 -6.81
N GLY A 71 0.94 3.38 -6.73
CA GLY A 71 1.18 2.64 -5.49
C GLY A 71 2.60 2.85 -4.94
N THR A 72 3.62 2.78 -5.81
CA THR A 72 5.02 3.03 -5.43
C THR A 72 5.22 4.48 -4.97
N LEU A 73 4.57 5.44 -5.64
CA LEU A 73 4.63 6.85 -5.23
C LEU A 73 3.98 7.08 -3.85
N LEU A 74 2.85 6.44 -3.59
CA LEU A 74 2.17 6.51 -2.30
C LEU A 74 3.03 5.92 -1.18
N PHE A 75 3.66 4.76 -1.40
CA PHE A 75 4.58 4.18 -0.42
C PHE A 75 5.82 5.03 -0.16
N LYS A 76 6.34 5.70 -1.20
CA LYS A 76 7.44 6.63 -1.03
C LYS A 76 7.04 7.80 -0.14
N LYS A 77 5.87 8.38 -0.38
CA LYS A 77 5.30 9.47 0.44
C LYS A 77 5.11 9.05 1.89
N ASP A 78 4.57 7.85 2.12
CA ASP A 78 4.39 7.28 3.46
C ASP A 78 5.74 7.11 4.20
N ALA A 79 6.74 6.57 3.51
CA ALA A 79 8.09 6.43 4.05
C ALA A 79 8.76 7.79 4.36
N GLU A 80 8.54 8.81 3.54
CA GLU A 80 9.04 10.17 3.77
C GLU A 80 8.41 10.81 5.02
N ILE A 81 7.10 10.61 5.23
CA ILE A 81 6.41 11.05 6.46
C ILE A 81 7.02 10.36 7.68
N ALA A 82 7.16 9.03 7.64
CA ALA A 82 7.73 8.27 8.74
C ALA A 82 9.17 8.70 9.06
N ARG A 83 9.99 8.96 8.03
CA ARG A 83 11.35 9.46 8.20
C ARG A 83 11.39 10.81 8.91
N HIS A 84 10.56 11.77 8.49
CA HIS A 84 10.50 13.08 9.16
C HIS A 84 10.08 12.97 10.63
N LEU A 85 9.14 12.08 10.95
CA LEU A 85 8.74 11.83 12.34
C LEU A 85 9.88 11.26 13.19
N ILE A 86 10.66 10.35 12.61
CA ILE A 86 11.86 9.80 13.27
C ILE A 86 12.88 10.90 13.53
N GLU A 87 13.13 11.77 12.56
CA GLU A 87 14.05 12.91 12.71
C GLU A 87 13.61 13.85 13.82
N MET A 88 12.33 14.25 13.84
CA MET A 88 11.78 15.09 14.92
C MET A 88 11.90 14.43 16.31
N ALA A 89 11.66 13.12 16.41
CA ALA A 89 11.79 12.41 17.67
C ALA A 89 13.25 12.35 18.15
N LEU A 90 14.20 12.14 17.23
CA LEU A 90 15.62 12.11 17.54
C LEU A 90 16.13 13.48 18.02
N ASP A 91 15.69 14.57 17.39
CA ASP A 91 16.04 15.94 17.79
C ASP A 91 15.55 16.26 19.22
N GLU A 92 14.42 15.67 19.61
CA GLU A 92 13.83 15.79 20.95
C GLU A 92 14.32 14.72 21.94
N ASN A 93 15.31 13.91 21.55
CA ASN A 93 15.87 12.80 22.33
C ASN A 93 14.81 11.76 22.79
N LYS A 94 13.81 11.51 21.93
CA LYS A 94 12.73 10.54 22.14
C LYS A 94 12.92 9.30 21.27
N VAL A 95 12.60 8.14 21.82
CA VAL A 95 12.67 6.87 21.09
C VAL A 95 11.34 6.63 20.40
N ILE A 96 11.37 6.54 19.07
CA ILE A 96 10.21 6.20 18.24
C ILE A 96 10.53 4.98 17.37
N LEU A 97 9.56 4.08 17.21
CA LEU A 97 9.67 2.92 16.35
C LEU A 97 8.49 2.87 15.37
N PRO A 98 8.72 3.00 14.05
CA PRO A 98 7.65 2.84 13.05
C PRO A 98 7.16 1.39 13.00
N ILE A 99 5.84 1.20 12.96
CA ILE A 99 5.18 -0.11 12.85
C ILE A 99 4.01 -0.06 11.87
N HIS A 100 4.15 -0.68 10.69
CA HIS A 100 3.13 -0.64 9.64
C HIS A 100 2.63 0.80 9.37
N ASP A 101 1.40 1.12 9.76
CA ASP A 101 0.71 2.40 9.62
C ASP A 101 0.68 3.25 10.92
N GLY A 102 1.49 2.89 11.92
CA GLY A 102 1.58 3.58 13.20
C GLY A 102 2.99 3.66 13.77
N PHE A 103 3.09 4.10 15.03
CA PHE A 103 4.35 4.28 15.75
C PHE A 103 4.23 3.79 17.18
N ILE A 104 5.31 3.21 17.69
CA ILE A 104 5.49 2.89 19.10
C ILE A 104 6.39 3.95 19.72
N MET A 105 5.98 4.48 20.86
CA MET A 105 6.72 5.45 21.66
C MET A 105 6.32 5.31 23.14
N GLN A 106 7.01 5.98 24.05
CA GLN A 106 6.58 6.05 25.44
C GLN A 106 5.21 6.73 25.55
N GLU A 107 4.35 6.23 26.45
CA GLU A 107 2.99 6.75 26.62
C GLU A 107 2.97 8.25 26.97
N GLY A 108 3.93 8.72 27.76
CA GLY A 108 4.08 10.13 28.13
C GLY A 108 4.35 11.06 26.94
N ASP A 109 4.89 10.53 25.84
CA ASP A 109 5.18 11.30 24.64
C ASP A 109 3.99 11.29 23.64
N LYS A 110 2.86 10.64 23.94
CA LYS A 110 1.71 10.52 23.03
C LYS A 110 1.30 11.83 22.37
N GLU A 111 1.27 12.92 23.13
CA GLU A 111 0.90 14.23 22.60
C GLU A 111 1.95 14.80 21.65
N PHE A 112 3.25 14.56 21.93
CA PHE A 112 4.32 14.92 21.02
C PHE A 112 4.17 14.21 19.67
N LEU A 113 3.92 12.90 19.65
CA LEU A 113 3.71 12.18 18.39
C LEU A 113 2.49 12.70 17.64
N ARG A 114 1.39 13.01 18.35
CA ARG A 114 0.18 13.55 17.74
C ARG A 114 0.43 14.89 17.05
N GLU A 115 1.14 15.80 17.71
CA GLU A 115 1.49 17.11 17.13
C GLU A 115 2.51 16.96 16.00
N ALA A 116 3.56 16.14 16.18
CA ALA A 116 4.54 15.87 15.13
C ALA A 116 3.89 15.29 13.86
N MET A 117 2.94 14.35 13.99
CA MET A 117 2.19 13.79 12.86
C MET A 117 1.38 14.86 12.12
N LYS A 118 0.75 15.79 12.85
CA LYS A 118 0.04 16.93 12.24
C LYS A 118 1.00 17.88 11.52
N ASP A 119 2.12 18.19 12.15
CA ASP A 119 3.10 19.12 11.60
C ASP A 119 3.71 18.58 10.31
N VAL A 120 4.18 17.33 10.32
CA VAL A 120 4.71 16.67 9.12
C VAL A 120 3.65 16.60 8.02
N TRP A 121 2.40 16.29 8.36
CA TRP A 121 1.32 16.28 7.37
C TRP A 121 1.07 17.66 6.77
N SER A 122 0.95 18.69 7.62
CA SER A 122 0.70 20.07 7.23
C SER A 122 1.82 20.60 6.32
N GLN A 123 3.08 20.35 6.68
CA GLN A 123 4.25 20.77 5.91
C GLN A 123 4.31 20.13 4.51
N ASN A 124 3.93 18.86 4.38
CA ASN A 124 4.04 18.13 3.11
C ASN A 124 2.82 18.28 2.19
N TYR A 125 1.63 18.51 2.76
CA TYR A 125 0.38 18.44 1.99
C TYR A 125 -0.52 19.66 2.11
N SER A 126 -0.24 20.61 3.02
CA SER A 126 -1.04 21.84 3.19
C SER A 126 -2.54 21.59 3.34
N THR A 127 -2.93 20.43 3.88
CA THR A 127 -4.32 20.07 4.18
C THR A 127 -4.41 19.62 5.63
N THR A 128 -5.60 19.69 6.22
CA THR A 128 -5.88 19.10 7.53
C THR A 128 -6.88 17.96 7.36
N ILE A 129 -6.46 16.75 7.72
CA ILE A 129 -7.38 15.61 7.86
C ILE A 129 -7.90 15.63 9.30
N ALA A 130 -9.22 15.47 9.48
CA ALA A 130 -9.78 15.26 10.80
C ALA A 130 -9.25 13.93 11.37
N ILE A 131 -8.37 14.01 12.37
CA ILE A 131 -7.91 12.84 13.12
C ILE A 131 -9.14 12.31 13.88
N LYS A 132 -9.62 11.12 13.51
CA LYS A 132 -10.66 10.44 14.29
C LYS A 132 -10.08 10.10 15.66
N SER A 133 -10.79 10.47 16.72
CA SER A 133 -10.48 9.97 18.05
C SER A 133 -10.75 8.46 18.09
N GLU A 134 -9.74 7.69 18.48
CA GLU A 134 -9.92 6.29 18.90
C GLU A 134 -10.60 6.19 20.26
#